data_AF-A0A5N5WPN8-F1
#
_entry.id   AF-A0A5N5WPN8-F1
#
_cell.length_a   1.000
_cell.length_b   1.000
_cell.length_c   1.000
_cell.angle_alpha   90.00
_cell.angle_beta   90.00
_cell.angle_gamma   90.00
#
_symmetry.space_group_name_H-M   'P 1'
#
loop_
_entity.id
_entity.type
_entity.pdbx_description
1 polymer ?
#
loop_
_entity_poly.entity_id
_entity_poly.type
_entity_poly.pdbx_seq_one_letter_code
_entity_poly.pdbx_strand_id
1 'polypeptide(L)'
;MSQHFAARVTYQMKLLIKPSQELLRSLLQGYHPTFRRHPLGMKAEALIKLASRQQMCYYDGKIFDEYLTLLLDRILADCCRLAVTAYFNTSFPHSVPPDVPIRLRAGPEKVEGRKFYLTASIQIPGSEEGEFIDAIRASALFVRPRVEC
;
A
#
# COMPACT_ATOMS: atom_id res chain seq x y z
N MET A 1 46.85 8.23 10.37
CA MET A 1 45.95 7.86 9.25
C MET A 1 44.63 7.28 9.78
N SER A 2 43.73 8.08 10.37
CA SER A 2 42.45 7.49 10.86
C SER A 2 41.25 8.43 11.01
N GLN A 3 41.27 9.66 10.49
CA GLN A 3 40.11 10.57 10.58
C GLN A 3 39.48 10.90 9.23
N HIS A 4 40.20 10.77 8.10
CA HIS A 4 39.64 11.03 6.77
C HIS A 4 38.83 9.86 6.18
N PHE A 5 39.00 8.64 6.68
CA PHE A 5 38.24 7.48 6.17
C PHE A 5 36.83 7.43 6.76
N ALA A 6 36.68 7.73 8.06
CA ALA A 6 35.38 7.75 8.74
C ALA A 6 34.45 8.83 8.15
N ALA A 7 34.95 10.04 7.90
CA ALA A 7 34.14 11.14 7.37
C ALA A 7 33.63 10.88 5.94
N ARG A 8 34.41 10.18 5.09
CA ARG A 8 33.96 9.78 3.73
C ARG A 8 32.86 8.72 3.76
N VAL A 9 32.93 7.78 4.70
CA VAL A 9 31.88 6.76 4.89
C VAL A 9 30.59 7.40 5.40
N THR A 10 30.68 8.38 6.31
CA THR A 10 29.48 9.08 6.82
C THR A 10 28.86 10.06 5.80
N TYR A 11 29.67 10.73 4.95
CA TYR A 11 29.15 11.61 3.90
C TYR A 11 28.51 10.84 2.73
N GLN A 12 29.03 9.64 2.40
CA GLN A 12 28.43 8.76 1.39
C GLN A 12 27.11 8.12 1.89
N MET A 13 26.95 7.91 3.19
CA MET A 13 25.71 7.36 3.77
C MET A 13 24.54 8.35 3.81
N LYS A 14 24.80 9.67 3.71
CA LYS A 14 23.75 10.70 3.61
C LYS A 14 23.25 10.95 2.17
N LEU A 15 23.96 10.46 1.16
CA LEU A 15 23.65 10.64 -0.28
C LEU A 15 23.04 9.39 -0.94
N LEU A 16 22.74 8.35 -0.15
CA LEU A 16 22.24 7.06 -0.63
C LEU A 16 20.86 6.75 -0.03
N ILE A 17 19.94 7.72 -0.05
CA ILE A 17 18.55 7.31 -0.24
C ILE A 17 18.54 6.69 -1.63
N LYS A 18 18.53 5.36 -1.70
CA LYS A 18 18.55 4.64 -2.98
C LYS A 18 17.39 5.21 -3.83
N PRO A 19 17.57 5.48 -5.14
CA PRO A 19 16.53 6.04 -6.01
C PRO A 19 15.17 5.33 -5.89
N SER A 20 15.17 4.04 -5.56
CA SER A 20 13.96 3.24 -5.28
C SER A 20 13.16 3.69 -4.05
N GLN A 21 13.81 4.16 -2.99
CA GLN A 21 13.13 4.68 -1.79
C GLN A 21 12.52 6.05 -2.04
N GLU A 22 13.18 6.90 -2.83
CA GLU A 22 12.63 8.20 -3.23
C GLU A 22 11.42 8.03 -4.14
N LEU A 23 11.50 7.11 -5.11
CA LEU A 23 10.39 6.74 -5.96
C LEU A 23 9.21 6.22 -5.12
N LEU A 24 9.44 5.28 -4.21
CA LEU A 24 8.38 4.77 -3.34
C LEU A 24 7.73 5.86 -2.49
N ARG A 25 8.53 6.79 -1.92
CA ARG A 25 7.98 7.95 -1.18
C ARG A 25 7.15 8.86 -2.07
N SER A 26 7.55 9.05 -3.33
CA SER A 26 6.79 9.81 -4.32
C SER A 26 5.45 9.13 -4.64
N LEU A 27 5.47 7.81 -4.83
CA LEU A 27 4.28 6.98 -5.09
C LEU A 27 3.34 6.92 -3.88
N LEU A 28 3.86 7.04 -2.66
CA LEU A 28 3.06 7.03 -1.42
C LEU A 28 2.79 8.43 -0.86
N GLN A 29 2.90 9.49 -1.67
CA GLN A 29 2.54 10.84 -1.21
C GLN A 29 1.06 10.88 -0.80
N GLY A 30 0.77 11.46 0.37
CA GLY A 30 -0.58 11.55 0.90
C GLY A 30 -1.11 10.24 1.52
N TYR A 31 -0.33 9.16 1.46
CA TYR A 31 -0.66 7.90 2.12
C TYR A 31 -0.45 8.00 3.64
N HIS A 32 -1.54 8.23 4.37
CA HIS A 32 -1.56 8.33 5.83
C HIS A 32 -2.64 7.42 6.42
N PRO A 33 -2.36 6.11 6.55
CA PRO A 33 -3.33 5.16 7.05
C PRO A 33 -3.62 5.37 8.53
N THR A 34 -4.89 5.22 8.90
CA THR A 34 -5.35 5.09 10.28
C THR A 34 -5.54 3.62 10.60
N PHE A 35 -5.20 3.22 11.82
CA PHE A 35 -5.22 1.82 12.24
C PHE A 35 -6.21 1.61 13.37
N ARG A 36 -6.96 0.51 13.30
CA ARG A 36 -7.91 0.09 14.34
C ARG A 36 -7.68 -1.38 14.70
N ARG A 37 -7.77 -1.70 15.99
CA ARG A 37 -7.65 -3.09 16.45
C ARG A 37 -8.84 -3.93 15.98
N HIS A 38 -8.58 -5.19 15.69
CA HIS A 38 -9.57 -6.20 15.33
C HIS A 38 -9.25 -7.51 16.07
N PRO A 39 -10.23 -8.38 16.40
CA PRO A 39 -9.95 -9.66 17.07
C PRO A 39 -8.93 -10.54 16.33
N LEU A 40 -8.84 -10.40 15.01
CA LEU A 40 -7.92 -11.17 14.15
C LEU A 40 -6.64 -10.41 13.74
N GLY A 41 -6.42 -9.17 14.22
CA GLY A 41 -5.28 -8.36 13.83
C GLY A 41 -5.55 -6.85 13.79
N MET A 42 -5.18 -6.19 12.70
CA MET A 42 -5.38 -4.75 12.50
C MET A 42 -6.20 -4.48 11.25
N LYS A 43 -7.13 -3.54 11.34
CA LYS A 43 -7.76 -2.92 10.17
C LYS A 43 -7.06 -1.60 9.88
N ALA A 44 -6.93 -1.27 8.61
CA ALA A 44 -6.35 -0.01 8.15
C ALA A 44 -7.28 0.68 7.17
N GLU A 45 -7.28 2.01 7.21
CA GLU A 45 -8.02 2.84 6.27
C GLU A 45 -7.23 4.10 5.93
N ALA A 46 -7.19 4.49 4.66
CA ALA A 46 -6.58 5.72 4.20
C ALA A 46 -7.46 6.40 3.14
N LEU A 47 -7.65 7.71 3.25
CA LEU A 47 -8.27 8.53 2.21
C LEU A 47 -7.17 9.32 1.50
N ILE A 48 -7.08 9.19 0.18
CA ILE A 48 -5.98 9.73 -0.61
C ILE A 48 -6.52 10.51 -1.79
N LYS A 49 -6.00 11.72 -1.99
CA LYS A 49 -6.12 12.43 -3.26
C LYS A 49 -4.80 12.27 -4.00
N LEU A 50 -4.84 11.64 -5.18
CA LEU A 50 -3.65 11.41 -5.97
C LEU A 50 -3.06 12.75 -6.44
N ALA A 51 -1.77 12.97 -6.22
CA ALA A 51 -1.05 14.09 -6.83
C ALA A 51 -0.87 13.85 -8.34
N SER A 52 -0.64 14.90 -9.12
CA SER A 52 -0.46 14.79 -10.58
C SER A 52 0.60 13.77 -10.99
N ARG A 53 1.68 13.63 -10.21
CA ARG A 53 2.73 12.62 -10.44
C ARG A 53 2.32 11.17 -10.16
N GLN A 54 1.25 10.96 -9.40
CA GLN A 54 0.66 9.65 -9.10
C GLN A 54 -0.48 9.32 -10.07
N GLN A 55 -0.95 10.28 -10.86
CA GLN A 55 -1.96 10.10 -11.90
C GLN A 55 -1.34 9.43 -13.14
N MET A 56 -0.74 8.26 -12.95
CA MET A 56 -0.16 7.46 -14.01
C MET A 56 -1.29 6.81 -14.80
N CYS A 57 -1.81 7.52 -15.81
CA CYS A 57 -2.89 7.04 -16.64
C CYS A 57 -2.35 6.16 -17.77
N TYR A 58 -2.89 4.94 -17.91
CA TYR A 58 -2.57 4.07 -19.05
C TYR A 58 -3.53 4.29 -20.23
N TYR A 59 -4.78 4.66 -19.92
CA TYR A 59 -5.78 5.14 -20.87
C TYR A 59 -6.34 6.48 -20.39
N ASP A 60 -6.93 7.26 -21.30
CA ASP A 60 -7.53 8.55 -20.96
C ASP A 60 -8.54 8.41 -19.81
N GLY A 61 -8.29 9.17 -18.74
CA GLY A 61 -9.13 9.20 -17.55
C GLY A 61 -9.11 7.94 -16.69
N LYS A 62 -8.14 7.02 -16.87
CA LYS A 62 -8.04 5.78 -16.08
C LYS A 62 -6.64 5.58 -15.52
N ILE A 63 -6.54 5.47 -14.20
CA ILE A 63 -5.29 5.15 -13.52
C ILE A 63 -4.81 3.74 -13.89
N PHE A 64 -3.50 3.58 -14.01
CA PHE A 64 -2.80 2.31 -14.20
C PHE A 64 -3.02 1.35 -13.02
N ASP A 65 -3.54 0.16 -13.32
CA ASP A 65 -4.03 -0.79 -12.32
C ASP A 65 -2.93 -1.34 -11.40
N GLU A 66 -1.69 -1.42 -11.88
CA GLU A 66 -0.55 -1.90 -11.11
C GLU A 66 -0.14 -0.91 -10.02
N TYR A 67 -0.34 0.41 -10.24
CA TYR A 67 -0.15 1.39 -9.18
C TYR A 67 -1.22 1.25 -8.08
N LEU A 68 -2.46 0.96 -8.47
CA LEU A 68 -3.55 0.73 -7.52
C LEU A 68 -3.32 -0.57 -6.74
N THR A 69 -2.82 -1.61 -7.42
CA THR A 69 -2.37 -2.86 -6.82
C THR A 69 -1.23 -2.64 -5.82
N LEU A 70 -0.25 -1.78 -6.13
CA LEU A 70 0.81 -1.39 -5.20
C LEU A 70 0.23 -0.76 -3.91
N LEU A 71 -0.75 0.14 -4.04
CA LEU A 71 -1.40 0.76 -2.88
C LEU A 71 -2.14 -0.27 -2.01
N LEU A 72 -2.79 -1.25 -2.64
CA LEU A 72 -3.47 -2.36 -1.96
C LEU A 72 -2.48 -3.26 -1.21
N ASP A 73 -1.42 -3.73 -1.87
CA ASP A 73 -0.39 -4.53 -1.22
C ASP A 73 0.26 -3.76 -0.05
N ARG A 74 0.50 -2.46 -0.22
CA ARG A 74 1.05 -1.60 0.84
C ARG A 74 0.16 -1.54 2.07
N ILE A 75 -1.14 -1.25 1.92
CA ILE A 75 -2.05 -1.14 3.07
C ILE A 75 -2.28 -2.50 3.75
N LEU A 76 -2.24 -3.59 3.00
CA LEU A 76 -2.30 -4.94 3.54
C LEU A 76 -1.04 -5.30 4.35
N ALA A 77 0.14 -4.97 3.82
CA ALA A 77 1.39 -5.16 4.53
C ALA A 77 1.45 -4.35 5.84
N ASP A 78 0.91 -3.14 5.85
CA ASP A 78 0.83 -2.31 7.06
C ASP A 78 -0.09 -2.93 8.15
N CYS A 79 -1.05 -3.79 7.79
CA CYS A 79 -1.88 -4.55 8.74
C CYS A 79 -1.14 -5.73 9.40
N CYS A 80 -0.04 -6.23 8.80
CA CYS A 80 0.64 -7.44 9.22
C CYS A 80 2.16 -7.25 9.37
N ARG A 81 2.62 -6.81 10.55
CA ARG A 81 4.05 -6.67 10.83
C ARG A 81 4.78 -8.02 10.70
N LEU A 82 5.91 -7.99 9.99
CA LEU A 82 6.84 -9.13 9.79
C LEU A 82 6.25 -10.32 9.02
N ALA A 83 5.19 -10.12 8.23
CA ALA A 83 4.71 -11.11 7.29
C ALA A 83 5.02 -10.67 5.85
N VAL A 84 5.14 -11.65 4.95
CA VAL A 84 5.39 -11.41 3.52
C VAL A 84 4.20 -11.85 2.69
N THR A 85 3.90 -11.11 1.62
CA THR A 85 2.84 -11.47 0.66
C THR A 85 3.21 -12.80 0.00
N ALA A 86 2.36 -13.81 0.15
CA ALA A 86 2.52 -15.15 -0.44
C ALA A 86 1.52 -15.41 -1.57
N TYR A 87 0.35 -14.77 -1.51
CA TYR A 87 -0.64 -14.78 -2.58
C TYR A 87 -1.39 -13.45 -2.57
N PHE A 88 -1.70 -12.96 -3.76
CA PHE A 88 -2.39 -11.70 -3.95
C PHE A 88 -3.28 -11.80 -5.18
N ASN A 89 -4.57 -11.54 -5.02
CA ASN A 89 -5.55 -11.59 -6.09
C ASN A 89 -6.45 -10.35 -6.05
N THR A 90 -6.73 -9.79 -7.22
CA THR A 90 -7.49 -8.56 -7.39
C THR A 90 -8.61 -8.75 -8.39
N SER A 91 -9.73 -8.09 -8.13
CA SER A 91 -10.81 -7.90 -9.10
C SER A 91 -11.09 -6.41 -9.27
N PHE A 92 -11.45 -6.01 -10.50
CA PHE A 92 -11.62 -4.62 -10.90
C PHE A 92 -13.07 -4.35 -11.38
N PRO A 93 -14.06 -4.27 -10.48
CA PRO A 93 -15.43 -3.94 -10.86
C PRO A 93 -15.58 -2.62 -11.63
N HIS A 94 -14.78 -1.60 -11.30
CA HIS A 94 -14.85 -0.29 -11.92
C HIS A 94 -13.45 0.31 -12.15
N SER A 95 -13.29 1.08 -13.22
CA SER A 95 -12.08 1.87 -13.44
C SER A 95 -11.99 3.02 -12.44
N VAL A 96 -10.77 3.38 -12.03
CA VAL A 96 -10.52 4.48 -11.09
C VAL A 96 -10.13 5.76 -11.85
N PRO A 97 -10.94 6.84 -11.75
CA PRO A 97 -10.58 8.14 -12.31
C PRO A 97 -9.37 8.76 -11.58
N PRO A 98 -8.52 9.55 -12.26
CA PRO A 98 -7.29 10.10 -11.67
C PRO A 98 -7.52 11.27 -10.71
N ASP A 99 -8.64 11.97 -10.82
CA ASP A 99 -8.94 13.24 -10.18
C ASP A 99 -9.86 13.12 -8.95
N VAL A 100 -10.39 11.92 -8.70
CA VAL A 100 -11.26 11.64 -7.55
C VAL A 100 -10.45 11.20 -6.32
N PRO A 101 -10.93 11.48 -5.10
CA PRO A 101 -10.34 10.87 -3.90
C PRO A 101 -10.60 9.36 -3.90
N ILE A 102 -9.60 8.59 -3.50
CA ILE A 102 -9.72 7.13 -3.31
C ILE A 102 -9.67 6.80 -1.82
N ARG A 103 -10.53 5.88 -1.38
CA ARG A 103 -10.50 5.32 -0.03
C ARG A 103 -9.94 3.90 -0.07
N LEU A 104 -8.79 3.70 0.55
CA LEU A 104 -8.20 2.38 0.78
C LEU A 104 -8.74 1.81 2.09
N ARG A 105 -9.16 0.54 2.08
CA ARG A 105 -9.54 -0.21 3.29
C ARG A 105 -8.85 -1.55 3.28
N ALA A 106 -8.39 -2.02 4.43
CA ALA A 106 -7.82 -3.35 4.58
C ALA A 106 -8.17 -3.94 5.95
N GLY A 107 -8.28 -5.26 6.02
CA GLY A 107 -8.52 -5.95 7.27
C GLY A 107 -8.33 -7.46 7.20
N PRO A 108 -8.22 -8.12 8.37
CA PRO A 108 -8.10 -9.57 8.44
C PRO A 108 -9.47 -10.23 8.29
N GLU A 109 -9.48 -11.30 7.51
CA GLU A 109 -10.63 -12.20 7.35
C GLU A 109 -10.43 -13.47 8.19
N LYS A 110 -9.21 -14.03 8.18
CA LYS A 110 -8.90 -15.28 8.86
C LYS A 110 -7.42 -15.36 9.23
N VAL A 111 -7.09 -16.03 10.34
CA VAL A 111 -5.71 -16.32 10.74
C VAL A 111 -5.58 -17.80 11.06
N GLU A 112 -4.57 -18.47 10.48
CA GLU A 112 -4.27 -19.89 10.70
C GLU A 112 -2.78 -20.07 10.99
N GLY A 113 -2.43 -20.12 12.28
CA GLY A 113 -1.04 -20.20 12.72
C GLY A 113 -0.21 -19.02 12.23
N ARG A 114 0.59 -19.23 11.17
CA ARG A 114 1.45 -18.19 10.55
C ARG A 114 0.85 -17.55 9.29
N LYS A 115 -0.33 -17.99 8.87
CA LYS A 115 -1.04 -17.53 7.68
C LYS A 115 -2.07 -16.47 8.07
N PHE A 116 -2.03 -15.32 7.41
CA PHE A 116 -2.95 -14.20 7.59
C PHE A 116 -3.69 -14.00 6.28
N TYR A 117 -4.97 -14.33 6.25
CA TYR A 117 -5.85 -14.07 5.12
C TYR A 117 -6.49 -12.70 5.34
N LEU A 118 -6.25 -11.81 4.40
CA LEU A 118 -6.63 -10.41 4.47
C LEU A 118 -7.46 -10.04 3.23
N THR A 119 -8.32 -9.05 3.40
CA THR A 119 -9.03 -8.42 2.30
C THR A 119 -8.74 -6.92 2.28
N ALA A 120 -8.77 -6.33 1.10
CA ALA A 120 -8.67 -4.89 0.91
C ALA A 120 -9.56 -4.41 -0.24
N SER A 121 -9.86 -3.12 -0.25
CA SER A 121 -10.52 -2.47 -1.39
C SER A 121 -10.01 -1.06 -1.63
N ILE A 122 -10.09 -0.64 -2.89
CA ILE A 122 -10.06 0.76 -3.31
C ILE A 122 -11.49 1.15 -3.60
N GLN A 123 -11.96 2.19 -2.93
CA GLN A 123 -13.29 2.74 -3.13
C GLN A 123 -13.19 4.12 -3.77
N ILE A 124 -14.10 4.42 -4.67
CA ILE A 124 -14.28 5.72 -5.32
C ILE A 124 -15.65 6.30 -4.95
N PRO A 125 -15.87 7.62 -5.08
CA PRO A 125 -17.18 8.20 -4.86
C PRO A 125 -18.26 7.53 -5.72
N GLY A 126 -19.41 7.25 -5.12
CA GLY A 126 -20.59 6.70 -5.77
C GLY A 126 -21.45 7.76 -6.45
N SER A 127 -22.68 7.37 -6.77
CA SER A 127 -23.68 8.28 -7.35
C SER A 127 -24.32 9.19 -6.32
N GLU A 128 -24.40 8.76 -5.06
CA GLU A 128 -24.98 9.54 -3.97
C GLU A 128 -23.90 10.27 -3.16
N GLU A 129 -24.28 11.41 -2.57
CA GLU A 129 -23.36 12.20 -1.75
C GLU A 129 -22.90 11.40 -0.52
N GLY A 130 -21.58 11.30 -0.35
CA GLY A 130 -20.96 10.53 0.73
C GLY A 130 -20.88 9.02 0.47
N GLU A 131 -21.45 8.52 -0.62
CA GLU A 131 -21.35 7.12 -1.03
C GLU A 131 -19.94 6.79 -1.53
N PHE A 132 -19.46 5.60 -1.20
CA PHE A 132 -18.25 5.02 -1.75
C PHE A 132 -18.52 3.61 -2.25
N ILE A 133 -18.16 3.34 -3.50
CA ILE A 133 -18.31 2.03 -4.15
C ILE A 133 -16.94 1.37 -4.33
N ASP A 134 -16.87 0.04 -4.20
CA ASP A 134 -15.62 -0.69 -4.42
C ASP A 134 -15.25 -0.72 -5.90
N ALA A 135 -14.24 0.06 -6.29
CA ALA A 135 -13.69 0.02 -7.65
C ALA A 135 -12.76 -1.18 -7.85
N ILE A 136 -12.00 -1.54 -6.81
CA ILE A 136 -11.09 -2.68 -6.80
C ILE A 136 -11.24 -3.42 -5.49
N ARG A 137 -11.25 -4.75 -5.54
CA ARG A 137 -11.22 -5.63 -4.38
C ARG A 137 -9.98 -6.52 -4.44
N ALA A 138 -9.40 -6.80 -3.28
CA ALA A 138 -8.27 -7.70 -3.15
C ALA A 138 -8.47 -8.71 -2.04
N SER A 139 -8.00 -9.93 -2.30
CA SER A 139 -7.82 -10.99 -1.31
C SER A 139 -6.35 -11.38 -1.29
N ALA A 140 -5.76 -11.46 -0.11
CA ALA A 140 -4.33 -11.71 0.03
C ALA A 140 -4.03 -12.70 1.16
N LEU A 141 -2.97 -13.48 0.98
CA LEU A 141 -2.37 -14.32 2.01
C LEU A 141 -0.99 -13.76 2.35
N PHE A 142 -0.81 -13.44 3.62
CA PHE A 142 0.48 -13.09 4.19
C PHE A 142 0.99 -14.24 5.07
N VAL A 143 2.27 -14.56 4.96
CA VAL A 143 2.90 -15.61 5.77
C VAL A 143 4.01 -15.02 6.62
N ARG A 144 3.96 -15.27 7.92
CA ARG A 144 5.09 -14.93 8.81
C ARG A 144 6.22 -15.96 8.60
N PRO A 145 7.43 -15.56 8.19
CA PRO A 145 8.55 -16.48 8.04
C PRO A 145 8.87 -17.22 9.34
N ARG A 146 9.42 -18.43 9.26
CA ARG A 146 10.10 -19.02 10.42
C ARG A 146 11.43 -18.31 10.52
N VAL A 147 11.65 -17.58 11.61
CA VAL A 147 13.00 -17.10 11.92
C VAL A 147 13.69 -18.29 12.57
N GLU A 148 14.36 -19.13 11.78
CA GLU A 148 15.40 -20.01 12.30
C GLU A 148 16.70 -19.20 12.15
N CYS A 149 17.19 -18.67 13.27
CA CYS A 149 18.56 -18.17 13.38
C CYS A 149 19.49 -19.33 13.71
#